data_AF-A0A742LNR1-F1
#
_entry.id   AF-A0A742LNR1-F1
#
_cell.length_a   1.000
_cell.length_b   1.000
_cell.length_c   1.000
_cell.angle_alpha   90.00
_cell.angle_beta   90.00
_cell.angle_gamma   90.00
#
_symmetry.space_group_name_H-M   'P 1'
#
loop_
_entity.id
_entity.type
_entity.pdbx_description
1 polymer ?
#
loop_
_entity_poly.entity_id
_entity_poly.type
_entity_poly.pdbx_seq_one_letter_code
_entity_poly.pdbx_strand_id
1 'polypeptide(L)'
;MSENNRKQPDNHSVPCIRGRLLQDGCLFRLQTSRDDIRAAFTGEEARWLEQAFPLILQQMVTMAAPGSPEAQMPHVFHHNGLTCESEPGPQGAVCLMIYPTSVELTPSEEPVNDEDHNHST
;
A
#
# COMPACT_ATOMS: atom_id res chain seq x y z
N MET A 1 34.64 -3.04 -28.62
CA MET A 1 34.43 -1.87 -27.73
C MET A 1 32.93 -1.70 -27.58
N SER A 2 32.50 -1.50 -26.34
CA SER A 2 31.22 -1.92 -25.78
C SER A 2 29.97 -1.29 -26.40
N GLU A 3 28.93 -2.13 -26.49
CA GLU A 3 27.55 -1.75 -26.82
C GLU A 3 27.03 -0.72 -25.81
N ASN A 4 26.71 0.47 -26.29
CA ASN A 4 26.21 1.57 -25.49
C ASN A 4 24.70 1.38 -25.26
N ASN A 5 24.35 0.47 -24.35
CA ASN A 5 23.01 0.37 -23.75
C ASN A 5 22.75 1.60 -22.89
N ARG A 6 22.35 2.73 -23.51
CA ARG A 6 21.73 3.83 -22.80
C ARG A 6 20.31 3.40 -22.42
N LYS A 7 20.26 2.71 -21.28
CA LYS A 7 19.08 2.41 -20.48
C LYS A 7 18.24 3.69 -20.42
N GLN A 8 17.04 3.61 -20.98
CA GLN A 8 16.05 4.69 -20.90
C GLN A 8 15.89 5.06 -19.41
N PRO A 9 15.79 6.35 -19.07
CA PRO A 9 15.52 6.75 -17.69
C PRO A 9 14.18 6.12 -17.30
N ASP A 10 14.22 5.24 -16.31
CA ASP A 10 13.06 4.56 -15.77
C ASP A 10 12.04 5.64 -15.34
N ASN A 11 10.93 5.78 -16.08
CA ASN A 11 9.74 6.40 -15.51
C ASN A 11 9.24 5.38 -14.47
N HIS A 12 9.68 5.51 -13.21
CA HIS A 12 9.30 4.67 -12.09
C HIS A 12 7.78 4.78 -11.88
N SER A 13 6.98 3.99 -12.61
CA SER A 13 5.63 3.67 -12.18
C SER A 13 5.75 2.92 -10.87
N VAL A 14 5.17 3.46 -9.80
CA VAL A 14 5.09 2.79 -8.51
C VAL A 14 4.47 1.40 -8.71
N PRO A 15 5.12 0.31 -8.27
CA PRO A 15 4.58 -1.01 -8.43
C PRO A 15 3.29 -1.15 -7.61
N CYS A 16 2.26 -1.73 -8.21
CA CYS A 16 0.93 -1.77 -7.62
C CYS A 16 0.22 -3.06 -8.00
N ILE A 17 -0.36 -3.75 -7.02
CA ILE A 17 -1.30 -4.86 -7.22
C ILE A 17 -2.69 -4.34 -6.90
N ARG A 18 -3.57 -4.39 -7.90
CA ARG A 18 -4.99 -4.15 -7.71
C ARG A 18 -5.76 -5.47 -7.70
N GLY A 19 -6.83 -5.51 -6.93
CA GLY A 19 -7.67 -6.70 -6.84
C GLY A 19 -9.07 -6.38 -6.34
N ARG A 20 -9.90 -7.42 -6.34
CA ARG A 20 -11.23 -7.37 -5.75
C ARG A 20 -11.42 -8.57 -4.84
N LEU A 21 -11.83 -8.31 -3.62
CA LEU A 21 -12.30 -9.34 -2.71
C LEU A 21 -13.79 -9.52 -2.93
N LEU A 22 -14.17 -10.73 -3.35
CA LEU A 22 -15.55 -11.14 -3.56
C LEU A 22 -15.96 -12.08 -2.43
N GLN A 23 -17.15 -11.85 -1.87
CA GLN A 23 -17.71 -12.70 -0.83
C GLN A 23 -18.79 -13.61 -1.41
N ASP A 24 -18.70 -14.91 -1.14
CA ASP A 24 -19.70 -15.93 -1.43
C ASP A 24 -20.02 -16.69 -0.14
N GLY A 25 -21.07 -16.26 0.58
CA GLY A 25 -21.36 -16.75 1.92
C GLY A 25 -20.21 -16.46 2.90
N CYS A 26 -19.55 -17.50 3.42
CA CYS A 26 -18.40 -17.37 4.31
C CYS A 26 -17.05 -17.45 3.57
N LEU A 27 -17.06 -17.67 2.24
CA LEU A 27 -15.85 -17.78 1.43
C LEU A 27 -15.50 -16.43 0.83
N PHE A 28 -14.23 -16.04 0.94
CA PHE A 28 -13.69 -14.85 0.27
C PHE A 28 -12.75 -15.27 -0.84
N ARG A 29 -12.94 -14.69 -2.03
CA ARG A 29 -12.10 -14.92 -3.21
C ARG A 29 -11.44 -13.62 -3.62
N LEU A 30 -10.13 -13.61 -3.66
CA LEU A 30 -9.38 -12.53 -4.29
C LEU A 30 -9.34 -12.77 -5.81
N GLN A 31 -9.78 -11.77 -6.57
CA GLN A 31 -9.67 -11.73 -8.02
C GLN A 31 -8.71 -10.62 -8.43
N THR A 32 -7.70 -10.99 -9.22
CA THR A 32 -6.72 -10.07 -9.84
C THR A 32 -6.53 -10.44 -11.31
N SER A 33 -6.21 -9.46 -12.16
CA SER A 33 -5.79 -9.68 -13.55
C SER A 33 -4.32 -9.33 -13.73
N ARG A 34 -3.74 -9.74 -14.86
CA ARG A 34 -2.34 -9.39 -15.17
C ARG A 34 -2.16 -7.88 -15.40
N ASP A 35 -3.19 -7.21 -15.92
CA ASP A 35 -3.23 -5.75 -16.10
C ASP A 35 -3.38 -4.99 -14.78
N ASP A 36 -3.82 -5.67 -13.71
CA ASP A 36 -3.92 -5.09 -12.37
C ASP A 36 -2.56 -5.02 -11.64
N ILE A 37 -1.49 -5.56 -12.23
CA ILE A 37 -0.13 -5.44 -11.73
C ILE A 37 0.59 -4.39 -12.57
N ARG A 38 0.71 -3.18 -12.01
CA ARG A 38 1.47 -2.09 -12.64
C ARG A 38 2.91 -2.21 -12.17
N ALA A 39 3.85 -2.35 -13.11
CA ALA A 39 5.29 -2.50 -12.85
C ALA A 39 5.67 -3.72 -11.97
N ALA A 40 6.98 -3.97 -11.84
CA ALA A 40 7.50 -5.08 -11.04
C ALA A 40 7.97 -4.57 -9.68
N PHE A 41 7.59 -5.29 -8.62
CA PHE A 41 8.19 -5.13 -7.30
C PHE A 41 9.66 -5.55 -7.38
N THR A 42 10.52 -4.85 -6.66
CA THR A 42 11.90 -5.28 -6.42
C THR A 42 11.90 -6.59 -5.62
N GLY A 43 13.03 -7.30 -5.61
CA GLY A 43 13.15 -8.56 -4.87
C GLY A 43 12.91 -8.39 -3.36
N GLU A 44 13.21 -7.21 -2.80
CA GLU A 44 12.95 -6.91 -1.39
C GLU A 44 11.46 -6.63 -1.14
N GLU A 45 10.84 -5.76 -1.95
CA GLU A 45 9.41 -5.45 -1.84
C GLU A 45 8.53 -6.69 -2.08
N ALA A 46 8.93 -7.60 -2.97
CA ALA A 46 8.24 -8.87 -3.18
C ALA A 46 8.26 -9.74 -1.91
N ARG A 47 9.37 -9.76 -1.15
CA ARG A 47 9.43 -10.47 0.13
C ARG A 47 8.56 -9.82 1.20
N TRP A 48 8.49 -8.49 1.23
CA TRP A 48 7.57 -7.78 2.12
C TRP A 48 6.13 -8.11 1.79
N LEU A 49 5.79 -8.15 0.50
CA LEU A 49 4.46 -8.55 0.02
C LEU A 49 4.13 -9.97 0.46
N GLU A 50 5.01 -10.95 0.23
CA GLU A 50 4.78 -12.34 0.66
C GLU A 50 4.47 -12.46 2.16
N GLN A 51 5.10 -11.62 2.99
CA GLN A 51 4.89 -11.61 4.44
C GLN A 51 3.62 -10.84 4.86
N ALA A 52 3.35 -9.71 4.23
CA ALA A 52 2.24 -8.84 4.59
C ALA A 52 0.90 -9.30 4.00
N PHE A 53 0.93 -9.98 2.85
CA PHE A 53 -0.27 -10.32 2.10
C PHE A 53 -1.28 -11.17 2.88
N PRO A 54 -0.88 -12.22 3.63
CA PRO A 54 -1.82 -12.95 4.48
C PRO A 54 -2.46 -12.07 5.57
N LEU A 55 -1.70 -11.14 6.14
CA LEU A 55 -2.18 -10.20 7.17
C LEU A 55 -3.18 -9.21 6.59
N ILE A 56 -2.85 -8.64 5.43
CA ILE A 56 -3.74 -7.75 4.67
C ILE A 56 -5.04 -8.48 4.33
N LEU A 57 -4.97 -9.71 3.80
CA LEU A 57 -6.16 -10.50 3.48
C LEU A 57 -7.02 -10.79 4.71
N GLN A 58 -6.42 -11.12 5.84
CA GLN A 58 -7.17 -11.36 7.09
C GLN A 58 -7.89 -10.08 7.56
N GLN A 59 -7.21 -8.93 7.48
CA GLN A 59 -7.82 -7.63 7.78
C GLN A 59 -9.01 -7.35 6.83
N MET A 60 -8.83 -7.57 5.52
CA MET A 60 -9.89 -7.37 4.53
C MET A 60 -11.12 -8.25 4.79
N VAL A 61 -10.91 -9.54 5.10
CA VAL A 61 -12.00 -10.48 5.41
C VAL A 61 -12.78 -10.05 6.65
N THR A 62 -12.08 -9.51 7.65
CA THR A 62 -12.70 -9.03 8.90
C THR A 62 -13.58 -7.81 8.64
N MET A 63 -13.06 -6.87 7.85
CA MET A 63 -13.79 -5.65 7.50
C MET A 63 -14.93 -5.90 6.52
N ALA A 64 -14.77 -6.83 5.58
CA ALA A 64 -15.79 -7.17 4.59
C ALA A 64 -16.94 -8.02 5.19
N ALA A 65 -16.89 -8.35 6.49
CA ALA A 65 -17.94 -9.12 7.13
C ALA A 65 -19.31 -8.41 7.03
N PRO A 66 -20.38 -9.14 6.67
CA PRO A 66 -21.68 -8.55 6.42
C PRO A 66 -22.25 -7.92 7.70
N GLY A 67 -22.67 -6.66 7.58
CA GLY A 67 -23.19 -5.87 8.70
C GLY A 67 -22.11 -5.16 9.52
N SER A 68 -20.82 -5.30 9.17
CA SER A 68 -19.80 -4.43 9.74
C SER A 68 -20.00 -2.99 9.20
N PRO A 69 -19.84 -1.96 10.03
CA PRO A 69 -19.78 -0.57 9.54
C PRO A 69 -18.53 -0.35 8.68
N GLU A 70 -17.49 -1.14 8.89
CA GLU A 70 -16.22 -1.06 8.15
C GLU A 70 -16.39 -1.44 6.68
N ALA A 71 -17.34 -2.32 6.33
CA ALA A 71 -17.62 -2.71 4.95
C ALA A 71 -18.16 -1.57 4.06
N GLN A 72 -18.55 -0.44 4.64
CA GLN A 72 -19.17 0.69 3.93
C GLN A 72 -18.23 1.87 3.72
N MET A 73 -17.00 1.80 4.25
CA MET A 73 -16.04 2.91 4.22
C MET A 73 -14.73 2.50 3.57
N PRO A 74 -14.02 3.45 2.94
CA PRO A 74 -12.66 3.22 2.51
C PRO A 74 -11.70 3.19 3.70
N HIS A 75 -10.65 2.39 3.58
CA HIS A 75 -9.62 2.26 4.61
C HIS A 75 -8.23 2.15 4.01
N VAL A 76 -7.23 2.54 4.80
CA VAL A 76 -5.81 2.48 4.44
C VAL A 76 -5.04 1.76 5.53
N PHE A 77 -4.25 0.75 5.16
CA PHE A 77 -3.43 -0.06 6.07
C PHE A 77 -1.98 0.01 5.66
N HIS A 78 -1.11 -0.10 6.66
CA HIS A 78 0.33 -0.18 6.46
C HIS A 78 0.87 -1.48 7.06
N HIS A 79 1.49 -2.31 6.24
CA HIS A 79 2.11 -3.57 6.66
C HIS A 79 3.45 -3.75 5.95
N ASN A 80 4.53 -3.94 6.74
CA ASN A 80 5.88 -4.21 6.23
C ASN A 80 6.34 -3.25 5.11
N GLY A 81 6.11 -1.94 5.27
CA GLY A 81 6.50 -0.96 4.24
C GLY A 81 5.63 -0.98 2.98
N LEU A 82 4.47 -1.65 3.02
CA LEU A 82 3.44 -1.60 1.98
C LEU A 82 2.23 -0.84 2.49
N THR A 83 1.61 -0.07 1.60
CA THR A 83 0.30 0.53 1.79
C THR A 83 -0.74 -0.32 1.07
N CYS A 84 -1.84 -0.62 1.76
CA CYS A 84 -3.02 -1.24 1.20
C CYS A 84 -4.21 -0.29 1.35
N GLU A 85 -4.81 0.12 0.23
CA GLU A 85 -6.08 0.84 0.20
C GLU A 85 -7.20 -0.14 -0.08
N SER A 86 -8.32 -0.02 0.64
CA SER A 86 -9.53 -0.77 0.38
C SER A 86 -10.70 0.17 0.17
N GLU A 87 -11.51 -0.10 -0.85
CA GLU A 87 -12.66 0.71 -1.24
C GLU A 87 -13.90 -0.18 -1.36
N PRO A 88 -15.06 0.22 -0.79
CA PRO A 88 -16.30 -0.53 -0.94
C PRO A 88 -16.78 -0.51 -2.38
N GLY A 89 -17.13 -1.68 -2.89
CA GLY A 89 -17.61 -1.91 -4.24
C GLY A 89 -19.08 -2.34 -4.30
N PRO A 90 -19.66 -2.40 -5.50
CA PRO A 90 -21.03 -2.87 -5.67
C PRO A 90 -21.17 -4.33 -5.21
N GLN A 91 -22.36 -4.68 -4.73
CA GLN A 91 -22.74 -6.07 -4.37
C GLN A 91 -21.87 -6.68 -3.25
N GLY A 92 -21.32 -5.85 -2.36
CA GLY A 92 -20.49 -6.32 -1.24
C GLY A 92 -19.07 -6.72 -1.63
N ALA A 93 -18.63 -6.39 -2.85
CA ALA A 93 -17.23 -6.51 -3.23
C ALA A 93 -16.38 -5.44 -2.53
N VAL A 94 -15.11 -5.73 -2.28
CA VAL A 94 -14.13 -4.73 -1.81
C VAL A 94 -13.02 -4.64 -2.83
N CYS A 95 -12.78 -3.46 -3.40
CA CYS A 95 -11.62 -3.20 -4.23
C CYS A 95 -10.41 -3.02 -3.31
N LEU A 96 -9.26 -3.58 -3.68
CA LEU A 96 -8.00 -3.39 -2.96
C LEU A 96 -6.89 -2.93 -3.89
N MET A 97 -5.98 -2.13 -3.36
CA MET A 97 -4.77 -1.68 -4.04
C MET A 97 -3.59 -1.74 -3.08
N ILE A 98 -2.57 -2.53 -3.40
CA ILE A 98 -1.37 -2.73 -2.58
C ILE A 98 -0.16 -2.20 -3.33
N TYR A 99 0.61 -1.32 -2.70
CA TYR A 99 1.80 -0.71 -3.29
C TYR A 99 2.85 -0.40 -2.20
N PRO A 100 4.14 -0.28 -2.52
CA PRO A 100 5.14 0.12 -1.54
C PRO A 100 4.79 1.47 -0.96
N THR A 101 4.82 1.59 0.37
CA THR A 101 4.66 2.87 1.04
C THR A 101 5.82 3.76 0.57
N SER A 102 5.49 4.82 -0.16
CA SER A 102 6.50 5.81 -0.52
C SER A 102 7.06 6.36 0.78
N VAL A 103 8.35 6.16 1.01
CA VAL A 103 9.06 6.86 2.08
C VAL A 103 9.11 8.30 1.61
N GLU A 104 8.05 9.06 1.83
CA GLU A 104 8.10 10.50 1.72
C GLU A 104 9.20 10.91 2.70
N LEU A 105 10.33 11.38 2.17
CA LEU A 105 11.34 12.07 2.95
C LEU A 105 10.62 13.24 3.60
N THR A 106 10.18 13.06 4.85
CA THR A 106 9.78 14.17 5.70
C THR A 106 10.96 15.14 5.67
N PRO A 107 10.81 16.37 5.12
CA PRO A 107 11.88 17.34 5.25
C PRO A 107 12.05 17.54 6.75
N SER A 108 13.25 17.24 7.23
CA SER A 108 13.69 17.40 8.60
C SER A 108 13.05 18.66 9.20
N GLU A 109 12.18 18.51 10.20
CA GLU A 109 11.88 19.62 11.09
C GLU A 109 13.22 20.01 11.74
N GLU A 110 13.85 21.05 11.19
CA GLU A 110 14.93 21.73 11.88
C GLU A 110 14.34 22.32 13.16
N PRO A 111 14.83 21.97 14.36
CA PRO A 111 14.39 22.66 15.55
C PRO A 111 14.82 24.13 15.43
N VAL A 112 13.84 25.03 15.47
CA VAL A 112 14.06 26.46 15.66
C VAL A 112 14.74 26.61 17.02
N ASN A 113 16.03 26.95 17.01
CA ASN A 113 16.75 27.36 18.22
C ASN A 113 16.30 28.78 18.58
N ASP A 114 15.19 28.89 19.29
CA ASP A 114 14.85 30.07 20.08
C ASP A 114 15.15 29.77 21.55
N GLU A 115 16.43 29.75 21.92
CA GLU A 115 16.83 29.82 23.33
C GLU A 115 17.37 31.23 23.64
N ASP A 116 16.41 32.08 23.99
CA ASP A 116 16.58 33.39 24.64
C ASP A 116 17.44 33.23 25.89
N HIS A 117 18.74 33.46 25.74
CA HIS A 117 19.64 33.67 26.86
C HIS A 117 19.63 35.16 27.20
N ASN A 118 18.74 35.58 28.09
CA ASN A 118 19.02 36.74 28.94
C ASN A 118 18.92 36.37 30.42
N HIS A 119 20.08 36.03 30.97
CA HIS A 119 20.32 35.78 32.37
C HIS A 119 20.24 37.11 33.13
N SER A 120 19.21 37.32 33.96
CA SER A 120 19.28 38.34 34.99
C SER A 120 20.46 38.03 35.92
N THR A 121 21.32 39.02 36.11
CA THR A 121 22.28 39.12 37.22
C THR A 121 21.92 40.35 38.03
#